data_AF-U9UDH3-F1
#
_entry.id   AF-U9UDH3-F1
#
_cell.length_a   1.000
_cell.length_b   1.000
_cell.length_c   1.000
_cell.angle_alpha   90.00
_cell.angle_beta   90.00
_cell.angle_gamma   90.00
#
_symmetry.space_group_name_H-M   'P 1'
#
loop_
_entity.id
_entity.type
_entity.pdbx_description
1 polymer ?
#
loop_
_entity_poly.entity_id
_entity_poly.type
_entity_poly.pdbx_seq_one_letter_code
_entity_poly.pdbx_strand_id
1 'polypeptide(L)'
;GNNDECIKCSSFILQNLGQILPSKLEYLSLTLQVKDGDDILPYIKQYIMKKERVNYLAIKISSYRNGFYYYNFNNKDLSYLKDEVEEFRLSNIKVQNYNDSIIEVYDYIKETD
;
A
#
# COMPACT_ATOMS: atom_id res chain seq x y z
N GLY A 1 23.08 -2.34 -9.70
CA GLY A 1 22.63 -3.06 -8.50
C GLY A 1 21.47 -2.29 -7.94
N ASN A 2 20.25 -2.82 -8.09
CA ASN A 2 19.00 -2.09 -7.79
C ASN A 2 18.39 -2.48 -6.44
N ASN A 3 18.90 -3.53 -5.77
CA ASN A 3 18.37 -3.99 -4.49
C ASN A 3 18.59 -2.98 -3.35
N ASP A 4 19.72 -2.26 -3.34
CA ASP A 4 20.06 -1.34 -2.24
C ASP A 4 19.18 -0.09 -2.20
N GLU A 5 18.64 0.34 -3.35
CA GLU A 5 17.78 1.51 -3.46
C GLU A 5 16.33 1.16 -3.05
N CYS A 6 15.80 0.03 -3.53
CA CYS A 6 14.48 -0.48 -3.15
C CYS A 6 14.38 -0.81 -1.65
N ILE A 7 15.46 -1.35 -1.05
CA ILE A 7 15.54 -1.58 0.40
C ILE A 7 15.53 -0.25 1.18
N LYS A 8 16.18 0.81 0.68
CA LYS A 8 16.17 2.14 1.32
C LYS A 8 14.79 2.81 1.22
N CYS A 9 14.13 2.74 0.07
CA CYS A 9 12.77 3.26 -0.07
C CYS A 9 11.79 2.53 0.85
N SER A 10 11.90 1.20 0.93
CA SER A 10 11.10 0.38 1.83
C SER A 10 11.38 0.73 3.30
N SER A 11 12.64 0.88 3.70
CA SER A 11 12.97 1.21 5.10
C SER A 11 12.49 2.60 5.50
N PHE A 12 12.58 3.60 4.61
CA PHE A 12 12.10 4.96 4.87
C PHE A 12 10.57 5.04 4.97
N ILE A 13 9.85 4.41 4.04
CA ILE A 13 8.38 4.37 4.08
C ILE A 13 7.92 3.64 5.36
N LEU A 14 8.50 2.49 5.69
CA LEU A 14 8.11 1.72 6.88
C LEU A 14 8.44 2.44 8.19
N GLN A 15 9.56 3.17 8.27
CA GLN A 15 9.90 4.00 9.43
C GLN A 15 8.90 5.16 9.61
N ASN A 16 8.56 5.86 8.52
CA ASN A 16 7.59 6.95 8.58
C ASN A 16 6.20 6.45 8.95
N LEU A 17 5.73 5.34 8.36
CA LEU A 17 4.46 4.72 8.73
C LEU A 17 4.46 4.29 10.21
N GLY A 18 5.60 3.81 10.72
CA GLY A 18 5.76 3.41 12.12
C GLY A 18 5.61 4.55 13.12
N GLN A 19 6.07 5.75 12.77
CA GLN A 19 5.99 6.94 13.61
C GLN A 19 4.65 7.68 13.50
N ILE A 20 4.06 7.68 12.30
CA ILE A 20 2.87 8.50 12.00
C ILE A 20 1.57 7.75 12.32
N LEU A 21 1.52 6.43 12.09
CA LEU A 21 0.27 5.68 12.23
C LEU A 21 0.02 5.25 13.68
N PRO A 22 -1.23 5.38 14.18
CA PRO A 22 -1.69 4.75 15.43
C PRO A 22 -1.37 3.25 15.48
N SER A 23 -1.15 2.70 16.67
CA SER A 23 -0.80 1.28 16.86
C SER A 23 -1.81 0.31 16.25
N LYS A 24 -3.09 0.70 16.19
CA LYS A 24 -4.17 -0.01 15.52
C LYS A 24 -5.03 0.95 14.71
N LEU A 25 -5.42 0.54 13.51
CA LEU A 25 -6.29 1.24 12.59
C LEU A 25 -7.40 0.30 12.16
N GLU A 26 -8.61 0.82 12.00
CA GLU A 26 -9.67 0.03 11.36
C GLU A 26 -9.40 -0.06 9.85
N TYR A 27 -8.97 1.05 9.25
CA TYR A 27 -8.82 1.20 7.81
C TYR A 27 -7.48 1.86 7.44
N LEU A 28 -6.83 1.39 6.37
CA LEU A 28 -5.61 1.96 5.81
C LEU A 28 -5.66 2.01 4.27
N SER A 29 -5.52 3.21 3.70
CA SER A 29 -5.40 3.43 2.26
C SER A 29 -4.04 4.04 1.92
N LEU A 30 -3.34 3.48 0.92
CA LEU A 30 -2.01 3.96 0.51
C LEU A 30 -1.93 4.10 -1.01
N THR A 31 -1.35 5.21 -1.48
CA THR A 31 -0.78 5.31 -2.83
C THR A 31 0.73 5.29 -2.72
N LEU A 32 1.38 4.38 -3.43
CA LEU A 32 2.83 4.22 -3.45
C LEU A 32 3.34 4.47 -4.86
N GLN A 33 4.42 5.24 -4.99
CA GLN A 33 5.11 5.45 -6.25
C GLN A 33 6.47 4.76 -6.20
N VAL A 34 6.75 3.93 -7.19
CA VAL A 34 7.98 3.13 -7.27
C VAL A 34 8.59 3.22 -8.65
N LYS A 35 9.88 2.93 -8.77
CA LYS A 35 10.50 2.80 -10.07
C LYS A 35 10.05 1.49 -10.71
N ASP A 36 9.88 1.49 -12.02
CA ASP A 36 9.52 0.27 -12.75
C ASP A 36 10.59 -0.82 -12.57
N GLY A 37 10.14 -2.03 -12.21
CA GLY A 37 10.99 -3.16 -11.85
C GLY A 37 11.29 -3.30 -10.36
N ASP A 38 10.97 -2.33 -9.51
CA ASP A 38 11.08 -2.46 -8.06
C ASP A 38 9.82 -3.12 -7.50
N ASP A 39 9.98 -4.27 -6.82
CA ASP A 39 8.89 -4.93 -6.10
C ASP A 39 8.95 -4.62 -4.60
N ILE A 40 8.05 -3.76 -4.16
CA ILE A 40 7.95 -3.33 -2.76
C ILE A 40 6.90 -4.10 -1.95
N LEU A 41 6.03 -4.84 -2.62
CA LEU A 41 4.87 -5.47 -2.00
C LEU A 41 5.25 -6.44 -0.86
N PRO A 42 6.32 -7.26 -0.97
CA PRO A 42 6.76 -8.14 0.12
C PRO A 42 7.09 -7.38 1.43
N TYR A 43 7.69 -6.20 1.33
CA TYR A 43 8.06 -5.39 2.50
C TYR A 43 6.82 -4.77 3.18
N ILE A 44 5.87 -4.30 2.37
CA ILE A 44 4.60 -3.78 2.87
C ILE A 44 3.81 -4.88 3.58
N LYS A 45 3.74 -6.07 2.99
CA LYS A 45 3.12 -7.26 3.61
C LYS A 45 3.74 -7.57 4.97
N GLN A 46 5.07 -7.68 5.03
CA GLN A 46 5.77 -7.96 6.27
C GLN A 46 5.41 -6.94 7.37
N TYR A 47 5.29 -5.66 7.01
CA TYR A 47 4.94 -4.63 7.99
C TYR A 47 3.49 -4.70 8.45
N ILE A 48 2.55 -4.78 7.50
CA ILE A 48 1.12 -4.72 7.78
C ILE A 48 0.66 -5.99 8.52
N MET A 49 1.06 -7.17 8.04
CA MET A 49 0.63 -8.46 8.58
C MET A 49 1.28 -8.75 9.94
N LYS A 50 2.60 -8.54 10.09
CA LYS A 50 3.32 -8.88 11.34
C LYS A 50 2.86 -8.07 12.55
N LYS A 51 2.31 -6.88 12.31
CA LYS A 51 1.90 -5.97 13.37
C LYS A 51 0.38 -6.00 13.62
N GLU A 52 -0.37 -6.79 12.84
CA GLU A 52 -1.84 -6.93 12.93
C GLU A 52 -2.56 -5.58 13.09
N ARG A 53 -2.11 -4.57 12.34
CA ARG A 53 -2.49 -3.18 12.60
C ARG A 53 -3.82 -2.77 11.99
N VAL A 54 -4.31 -3.50 10.99
CA VAL A 54 -5.39 -3.05 10.11
C VAL A 54 -6.43 -4.16 9.92
N ASN A 55 -7.71 -3.78 9.83
CA ASN A 55 -8.77 -4.70 9.43
C ASN A 55 -9.06 -4.59 7.93
N TYR A 56 -8.99 -3.38 7.38
CA TYR A 56 -9.25 -3.07 5.98
C TYR A 56 -8.03 -2.39 5.35
N LEU A 57 -7.68 -2.82 4.13
CA LEU A 57 -6.50 -2.36 3.41
C LEU A 57 -6.81 -2.05 1.95
N ALA A 58 -6.43 -0.86 1.48
CA ALA A 58 -6.44 -0.52 0.06
C ALA A 58 -5.08 0.04 -0.36
N ILE A 59 -4.49 -0.51 -1.42
CA ILE A 59 -3.18 -0.07 -1.91
C ILE A 59 -3.21 0.11 -3.41
N LYS A 60 -2.83 1.29 -3.87
CA LYS A 60 -2.51 1.59 -5.27
C LYS A 60 -1.01 1.78 -5.43
N ILE A 61 -0.38 0.96 -6.26
CA ILE A 61 1.04 1.06 -6.60
C ILE A 61 1.16 1.64 -7.99
N SER A 62 1.88 2.75 -8.14
CA SER A 62 2.14 3.41 -9.41
C SER A 62 3.62 3.25 -9.73
N SER A 63 3.98 2.49 -10.75
CA SER A 63 5.38 2.43 -11.20
C SER A 63 5.64 3.45 -12.30
N TYR A 64 6.80 4.10 -12.27
CA TYR A 64 7.26 4.99 -13.34
C TYR A 64 8.48 4.41 -14.03
N ARG A 65 8.47 4.41 -15.37
CA ARG A 65 9.64 4.09 -16.18
C ARG A 65 10.16 5.36 -16.84
N ASN A 66 11.45 5.64 -16.66
CA ASN A 66 12.12 6.68 -17.46
C ASN A 66 12.30 6.14 -18.89
N GLY A 67 11.33 6.42 -19.76
CA GLY A 67 11.48 6.29 -21.20
C GLY A 67 12.18 7.52 -21.77
N PHE A 68 12.92 7.37 -22.86
CA PHE A 68 13.69 8.47 -23.49
C PHE A 68 12.81 9.66 -23.96
N TYR A 69 11.47 9.55 -23.97
CA TYR A 69 10.57 10.60 -24.44
C TYR A 69 9.23 10.79 -23.69
N TYR A 70 8.74 9.87 -22.83
CA TYR A 70 7.50 10.07 -22.04
C TYR A 70 7.50 9.26 -20.72
N TYR A 71 6.92 9.84 -19.65
CA TYR A 71 6.63 9.13 -18.40
C TYR A 71 5.45 8.18 -18.59
N ASN A 72 5.73 6.88 -18.63
CA ASN A 72 4.69 5.86 -18.58
C ASN A 72 4.48 5.45 -17.13
N PHE A 73 3.26 5.70 -16.63
CA PHE A 73 2.82 5.25 -15.32
C PHE A 73 2.04 3.94 -15.46
N ASN A 74 2.48 2.90 -14.76
CA ASN A 74 1.71 1.68 -14.62
C ASN A 74 1.06 1.67 -13.23
N ASN A 75 -0.26 1.77 -13.20
CA ASN A 75 -1.03 1.76 -11.96
C ASN A 75 -1.55 0.35 -11.70
N LYS A 76 -1.27 -0.17 -10.51
CA LYS A 76 -1.66 -1.50 -10.07
C LYS A 76 -2.37 -1.39 -8.73
N ASP A 77 -3.63 -1.80 -8.71
CA ASP A 77 -4.43 -1.90 -7.49
C ASP A 77 -4.26 -3.30 -6.89
N LEU A 78 -4.02 -3.36 -5.58
CA LEU A 78 -3.85 -4.61 -4.84
C LEU A 78 -5.09 -5.51 -4.94
N SER A 79 -6.30 -4.94 -5.01
CA SER A 79 -7.55 -5.70 -5.10
C SER A 79 -7.65 -6.59 -6.36
N TYR A 80 -6.88 -6.30 -7.41
CA TYR A 80 -6.84 -7.12 -8.62
C TYR A 80 -5.86 -8.29 -8.54
N LEU A 81 -5.03 -8.37 -7.49
CA LEU A 81 -4.06 -9.44 -7.28
C LEU A 81 -4.63 -10.55 -6.40
N LYS A 82 -5.34 -11.49 -7.03
CA LYS A 82 -6.08 -12.55 -6.33
C LYS A 82 -5.27 -13.31 -5.30
N ASP A 83 -4.04 -13.72 -5.64
CA ASP A 83 -3.18 -14.48 -4.73
C ASP A 83 -2.76 -13.63 -3.52
N GLU A 84 -2.46 -12.36 -3.75
CA GLU A 84 -2.09 -11.41 -2.69
C GLU A 84 -3.28 -11.10 -1.78
N VAL A 85 -4.46 -10.87 -2.37
CA VAL A 85 -5.73 -10.65 -1.63
C VAL A 85 -6.02 -11.83 -0.72
N GLU A 86 -5.84 -13.06 -1.22
CA GLU A 86 -6.06 -14.26 -0.42
C GLU A 86 -5.08 -14.39 0.74
N GLU A 87 -3.80 -14.04 0.54
CA GLU A 87 -2.81 -14.06 1.61
C GLU A 87 -3.13 -13.04 2.72
N PHE A 88 -3.57 -11.83 2.36
CA PHE A 88 -4.06 -10.85 3.33
C PHE A 88 -5.31 -11.36 4.07
N ARG A 89 -6.23 -12.03 3.36
CA ARG A 89 -7.44 -12.62 3.95
C ARG A 89 -7.10 -13.68 5.00
N LEU A 90 -6.10 -14.52 4.75
CA LEU A 90 -5.59 -15.50 5.73
C LEU A 90 -5.02 -14.84 7.00
N SER A 91 -4.64 -13.56 6.91
CA SER A 91 -4.20 -12.74 8.04
C SER A 91 -5.31 -11.86 8.62
N ASN A 92 -6.58 -12.16 8.32
CA ASN A 92 -7.77 -11.40 8.73
C ASN A 92 -7.82 -9.95 8.24
N ILE A 93 -7.08 -9.63 7.18
CA ILE A 93 -7.07 -8.31 6.55
C ILE A 93 -7.93 -8.37 5.28
N LYS A 94 -8.93 -7.50 5.19
CA LYS A 94 -9.78 -7.38 4.02
C LYS A 94 -9.20 -6.36 3.05
N VAL A 95 -8.81 -6.83 1.86
CA VAL A 95 -8.36 -5.92 0.80
C VAL A 95 -9.58 -5.33 0.07
N GLN A 96 -9.60 -4.01 -0.08
CA GLN A 96 -10.62 -3.27 -0.83
C GLN A 96 -10.00 -2.61 -2.07
N ASN A 97 -10.83 -2.32 -3.06
CA ASN A 97 -10.43 -1.55 -4.23
C ASN A 97 -10.11 -0.12 -3.81
N TYR A 98 -8.96 0.41 -4.26
CA TYR A 98 -8.50 1.73 -3.85
C TYR A 98 -9.44 2.87 -4.23
N ASN A 99 -10.09 2.79 -5.40
CA ASN A 99 -11.01 3.85 -5.84
C ASN A 99 -12.36 3.77 -5.11
N ASP A 100 -12.86 2.56 -4.85
CA ASP A 100 -14.10 2.36 -4.08
C ASP A 100 -13.91 2.84 -2.63
N SER A 101 -12.73 2.56 -2.09
CA SER A 101 -12.26 3.03 -0.78
C SER A 101 -12.12 4.56 -0.64
N ILE A 102 -11.80 5.28 -1.72
CA ILE A 102 -11.74 6.75 -1.68
C ILE A 102 -13.14 7.34 -1.54
N ILE A 103 -14.15 6.71 -2.15
CA ILE A 103 -15.55 7.12 -2.03
C ILE A 103 -16.03 6.90 -0.58
N GLU A 104 -15.64 5.79 0.06
CA GLU A 104 -15.96 5.53 1.47
C GLU A 104 -15.38 6.58 2.45
N VAL A 105 -14.20 7.16 2.18
CA VAL A 105 -13.59 8.19 3.06
C VAL A 105 -14.32 9.54 2.97
N TYR A 106 -14.82 9.94 1.80
CA TYR A 106 -15.58 11.19 1.67
C TYR A 106 -16.94 11.12 2.36
N ASP A 107 -17.53 9.93 2.47
CA ASP A 107 -18.83 9.73 3.13
C ASP A 107 -18.72 9.52 4.66
N TYR A 108 -17.51 9.42 5.22
CA TYR A 108 -17.29 9.06 6.64
C TYR A 108 -16.48 10.07 7.47
N ILE A 109 -16.60 11.38 7.18
CA ILE A 109 -16.26 12.41 8.17
C ILE A 109 -17.50 12.62 9.04
N LYS A 110 -17.66 11.80 10.09
CA LYS A 110 -18.40 12.22 11.29
C LYS A 110 -17.36 12.71 12.29
N GLU A 111 -17.32 14.02 12.49
CA GLU A 111 -16.74 14.59 13.70
C GLU A 111 -17.43 13.94 14.90
N THR A 112 -16.65 13.29 15.75
CA THR A 112 -17.11 12.85 17.07
C THR A 112 -16.75 13.94 18.06
N ASP A 113 -17.77 14.57 18.65
CA ASP A 113 -17.68 15.46 19.82
C ASP A 113 -16.99 14.78 21.02
#